data_AF-A0A950WS68-F1
#
_entry.id   AF-A0A950WS68-F1
#
_cell.length_a   1.000
_cell.length_b   1.000
_cell.length_c   1.000
_cell.angle_alpha   90.00
_cell.angle_beta   90.00
_cell.angle_gamma   90.00
#
_symmetry.space_group_name_H-M   'P 1'
#
loop_
_entity.id
_entity.type
_entity.pdbx_description
1 polymer ?
#
loop_
_entity_poly.entity_id
_entity_poly.type
_entity_poly.pdbx_seq_one_letter_code
_entity_poly.pdbx_strand_id
1 'polypeptide(L)'
;NGHIQAVGFDDRGRRQYRYHDEWRTRRDGEKFDRMLDFARALPRLREVCNEYLAGRGLTRERVTACAVRLLDLGFFRIGTEEYAKENDTRGLATMRKADVTVAGDLVTFDYKAKGGKRQVQSVVDADVATVVASLKRRKTGRRLFAAWEGGRWVDLKANDVNQFIKEHAGEQFSAKDFRTWNATVLAAIGLAVSANVTAPTSRKRAIRRAVCEVANYLGNTPTVCRTAYIDPRVVDCYEAGETVNRSLIRLVDDDRRHEQLQGELEKAVLRMLQRTRSAKLPHTQAKPTVNQAA
;
A
#
# COMPACT_ATOMS: atom_id res chain seq x y z
N ASN A 1 31.85 -6.67 -8.74
CA ASN A 1 30.56 -6.99 -9.42
C ASN A 1 29.58 -7.73 -8.51
N GLY A 2 29.44 -7.32 -7.24
CA GLY A 2 28.41 -7.82 -6.33
C GLY A 2 27.38 -6.73 -6.09
N HIS A 3 26.09 -7.08 -5.98
CA HIS A 3 25.01 -6.13 -5.75
C HIS A 3 25.04 -5.51 -4.35
N ILE A 4 25.64 -6.22 -3.39
CA ILE A 4 25.93 -5.76 -2.02
C ILE A 4 27.35 -5.21 -1.98
N GLN A 5 27.51 -3.95 -1.59
CA GLN A 5 28.79 -3.29 -1.33
C GLN A 5 29.30 -3.53 0.09
N ALA A 6 28.40 -3.60 1.07
CA ALA A 6 28.77 -3.88 2.45
C ALA A 6 27.63 -4.56 3.20
N VAL A 7 28.00 -5.40 4.16
CA VAL A 7 27.09 -5.93 5.18
C VAL A 7 27.64 -5.48 6.53
N GLY A 8 26.78 -4.94 7.38
CA GLY A 8 27.12 -4.56 8.75
C GLY A 8 26.01 -4.98 9.71
N PHE A 9 26.17 -4.63 10.97
CA PHE A 9 25.11 -4.75 11.98
C PHE A 9 24.86 -3.36 12.57
N ASP A 10 23.61 -3.02 12.85
CA ASP A 10 23.30 -1.81 13.59
C ASP A 10 23.50 -2.01 15.10
N ASP A 11 23.36 -0.94 15.90
CA ASP A 11 23.49 -0.97 17.36
C ASP A 11 22.50 -1.94 18.05
N ARG A 12 21.52 -2.47 17.32
CA ARG A 12 20.56 -3.47 17.78
C ARG A 12 20.90 -4.88 17.27
N GLY A 13 22.09 -5.09 16.72
CA GLY A 13 22.55 -6.38 16.20
C GLY A 13 21.81 -6.83 14.94
N ARG A 14 21.07 -5.96 14.26
CA ARG A 14 20.35 -6.33 13.03
C ARG A 14 21.24 -6.15 11.82
N ARG A 15 21.25 -7.14 10.93
CA ARG A 15 22.04 -7.11 9.71
C ARG A 15 21.57 -5.99 8.78
N GLN A 16 22.47 -5.08 8.43
CA GLN A 16 22.28 -3.97 7.50
C GLN A 16 23.05 -4.23 6.20
N TYR A 17 22.49 -3.77 5.09
CA TYR A 17 23.06 -3.96 3.75
C TYR A 17 23.23 -2.61 3.05
N ARG A 18 24.41 -2.37 2.47
CA ARG A 18 24.65 -1.29 1.51
C ARG A 18 24.73 -1.90 0.11
N TYR A 19 23.89 -1.43 -0.81
CA TYR A 19 23.87 -1.89 -2.20
C TYR A 19 24.50 -0.85 -3.13
N HIS A 20 25.06 -1.31 -4.25
CA HIS A 20 25.59 -0.43 -5.31
C HIS A 20 24.50 0.52 -5.84
N ASP A 21 24.84 1.79 -6.07
CA ASP A 21 23.85 2.82 -6.42
C ASP A 21 23.16 2.55 -7.76
N GLU A 22 23.90 2.11 -8.79
CA GLU A 22 23.31 1.70 -10.07
C GLU A 22 22.38 0.49 -9.94
N TRP A 23 22.70 -0.46 -9.05
CA TRP A 23 21.84 -1.60 -8.78
C TRP A 23 20.54 -1.16 -8.09
N ARG A 24 20.61 -0.15 -7.21
CA ARG A 24 19.44 0.44 -6.55
C ARG A 24 18.52 1.11 -7.58
N THR A 25 19.06 1.93 -8.47
CA THR A 25 18.28 2.60 -9.53
C THR A 25 17.59 1.60 -10.45
N ARG A 26 18.32 0.56 -10.91
CA ARG A 26 17.73 -0.49 -11.76
C ARG A 26 16.63 -1.27 -11.01
N ARG A 27 16.87 -1.63 -9.75
CA ARG A 27 15.87 -2.32 -8.91
C ARG A 27 14.66 -1.49 -8.59
N ASP A 28 14.80 -0.17 -8.46
CA ASP A 28 13.67 0.73 -8.25
C ASP A 28 12.79 0.81 -9.50
N GLY A 29 13.37 0.84 -10.71
CA GLY A 29 12.63 0.70 -11.97
C GLY A 29 11.91 -0.64 -12.08
N GLU A 30 12.62 -1.75 -11.86
CA GLU A 30 12.05 -3.11 -11.86
C GLU A 30 10.92 -3.27 -10.83
N LYS A 31 11.03 -2.63 -9.66
CA LYS A 31 9.98 -2.63 -8.63
C LYS A 31 8.70 -1.99 -9.14
N PHE A 32 8.78 -0.86 -9.83
CA PHE A 32 7.59 -0.16 -10.34
C PHE A 32 6.99 -0.86 -11.55
N ASP A 33 7.79 -1.54 -12.38
CA ASP A 33 7.25 -2.40 -13.42
C ASP A 33 6.52 -3.62 -12.85
N ARG A 34 7.11 -4.30 -11.85
CA ARG A 34 6.42 -5.38 -11.12
C ARG A 34 5.13 -4.90 -10.47
N MET A 35 5.11 -3.67 -9.97
CA MET A 35 3.90 -3.08 -9.40
C MET A 35 2.76 -2.96 -10.43
N LEU A 36 3.07 -2.69 -11.71
CA LEU A 36 2.04 -2.70 -12.76
C LEU A 36 1.47 -4.10 -12.99
N ASP A 37 2.29 -5.14 -12.83
CA ASP A 37 1.81 -6.53 -12.89
C ASP A 37 0.92 -6.85 -11.68
N PHE A 38 1.25 -6.35 -10.50
CA PHE A 38 0.40 -6.45 -9.30
C PHE A 38 -0.95 -5.78 -9.53
N ALA A 39 -0.97 -4.58 -10.10
CA ALA A 39 -2.20 -3.87 -10.44
C ALA A 39 -3.11 -4.66 -11.40
N ARG A 40 -2.55 -5.47 -12.30
CA ARG A 40 -3.33 -6.38 -13.17
C ARG A 40 -3.88 -7.59 -12.43
N ALA A 41 -3.19 -8.06 -11.39
CA ALA A 41 -3.62 -9.21 -10.58
C ALA A 41 -4.68 -8.85 -9.53
N LEU A 42 -4.74 -7.59 -9.10
CA LEU A 42 -5.65 -7.12 -8.04
C LEU A 42 -7.14 -7.44 -8.26
N PRO A 43 -7.74 -7.26 -9.46
CA PRO A 43 -9.15 -7.60 -9.67
C PRO A 43 -9.47 -9.04 -9.30
N ARG A 44 -8.65 -10.01 -9.75
CA ARG A 44 -8.80 -11.42 -9.40
C ARG A 44 -8.63 -11.66 -7.90
N LEU A 45 -7.63 -11.05 -7.27
CA LEU A 45 -7.43 -11.19 -5.83
C LEU A 45 -8.64 -10.69 -5.04
N ARG A 46 -9.26 -9.58 -5.47
CA ARG A 46 -10.46 -9.03 -4.85
C ARG A 46 -11.67 -9.94 -5.01
N GLU A 47 -11.87 -10.52 -6.19
CA GLU A 47 -12.92 -11.52 -6.43
C GLU A 47 -12.80 -12.69 -5.45
N VAL A 48 -11.60 -13.26 -5.33
CA VAL A 48 -11.32 -14.35 -4.36
C VAL A 48 -11.57 -13.90 -2.92
N CYS A 49 -11.14 -12.71 -2.54
CA CYS A 49 -11.43 -12.18 -1.20
C CYS A 49 -12.94 -12.05 -0.94
N ASN A 50 -13.70 -11.55 -1.92
CA ASN A 50 -15.15 -11.38 -1.81
C ASN A 50 -15.84 -12.73 -1.64
N GLU A 51 -15.43 -13.77 -2.38
CA GLU A 51 -15.95 -15.14 -2.24
C GLU A 51 -15.74 -15.68 -0.82
N TYR A 52 -14.52 -15.56 -0.27
CA TYR A 52 -14.23 -16.01 1.09
C TYR A 52 -14.96 -15.17 2.16
N LEU A 53 -15.10 -13.86 1.96
CA LEU A 53 -15.80 -12.95 2.87
C LEU A 53 -17.30 -13.28 2.97
N ALA A 54 -17.92 -13.67 1.85
CA ALA A 54 -19.31 -14.12 1.77
C ALA A 54 -19.57 -15.46 2.48
N GLY A 55 -18.51 -16.23 2.78
CA GLY A 55 -18.59 -17.48 3.52
C GLY A 55 -19.12 -17.34 4.95
N ARG A 56 -19.30 -18.46 5.65
CA ARG A 56 -19.73 -18.50 7.06
C ARG A 56 -18.60 -18.92 7.99
N GLY A 57 -18.77 -18.67 9.29
CA GLY A 57 -17.76 -19.00 10.30
C GLY A 57 -16.54 -18.07 10.24
N LEU A 58 -15.51 -18.42 11.02
CA LEU A 58 -14.23 -17.69 11.07
C LEU A 58 -13.11 -18.63 10.63
N THR A 59 -13.20 -19.16 9.42
CA THR A 59 -12.18 -20.04 8.84
C THR A 59 -10.88 -19.29 8.55
N ARG A 60 -9.78 -20.01 8.30
CA ARG A 60 -8.49 -19.41 7.96
C ARG A 60 -8.61 -18.49 6.76
N GLU A 61 -9.24 -18.98 5.70
CA GLU A 61 -9.38 -18.30 4.42
C GLU A 61 -10.20 -17.03 4.57
N ARG A 62 -11.34 -17.08 5.27
CA ARG A 62 -12.18 -15.90 5.50
C ARG A 62 -11.50 -14.83 6.33
N VAL A 63 -10.80 -15.23 7.39
CA VAL A 63 -10.04 -14.27 8.23
C VAL A 63 -8.86 -13.69 7.46
N THR A 64 -8.22 -14.48 6.60
CA THR A 64 -7.09 -14.04 5.76
C THR A 64 -7.56 -13.10 4.65
N ALA A 65 -8.66 -13.42 3.97
CA ALA A 65 -9.31 -12.55 2.99
C ALA A 65 -9.71 -11.21 3.60
N CYS A 66 -10.24 -11.19 4.83
CA CYS A 66 -10.50 -9.96 5.57
C CYS A 66 -9.21 -9.15 5.82
N ALA A 67 -8.11 -9.79 6.20
CA ALA A 67 -6.83 -9.11 6.36
C ALA A 67 -6.31 -8.55 5.03
N VAL A 68 -6.43 -9.29 3.92
CA VAL A 68 -6.03 -8.81 2.58
C VAL A 68 -6.88 -7.63 2.14
N ARG A 69 -8.20 -7.69 2.33
CA ARG A 69 -9.14 -6.58 2.05
C ARG A 69 -8.79 -5.33 2.84
N LEU A 70 -8.36 -5.48 4.10
CA LEU A 70 -7.86 -4.37 4.91
C LEU A 70 -6.53 -3.81 4.38
N LEU A 71 -5.59 -4.64 3.92
CA LEU A 71 -4.36 -4.15 3.27
C LEU A 71 -4.65 -3.29 2.04
N ASP A 72 -5.64 -3.71 1.25
CA ASP A 72 -6.09 -3.03 0.03
C ASP A 72 -6.75 -1.68 0.34
N LEU A 73 -7.70 -1.63 1.29
CA LEU A 73 -8.48 -0.44 1.56
C LEU A 73 -7.85 0.52 2.59
N GLY A 74 -7.17 -0.02 3.61
CA GLY A 74 -6.76 0.74 4.80
C GLY A 74 -5.30 1.13 4.85
N PHE A 75 -4.51 0.83 3.81
CA PHE A 75 -3.08 1.16 3.74
C PHE A 75 -2.27 0.67 4.93
N PHE A 76 -2.65 -0.44 5.57
CA PHE A 76 -1.92 -0.96 6.72
C PHE A 76 -0.52 -1.42 6.31
N ARG A 77 0.40 -1.45 7.29
CA ARG A 77 1.57 -2.33 7.19
C ARG A 77 1.16 -3.68 7.75
N ILE A 78 1.55 -4.76 7.10
CA ILE A 78 1.27 -6.11 7.61
C ILE A 78 1.79 -6.31 9.04
N GLY A 79 3.02 -5.86 9.32
CA GLY A 79 3.70 -6.08 10.61
C GLY A 79 4.14 -7.53 10.78
N THR A 80 5.27 -7.75 11.46
CA THR A 80 5.73 -9.08 11.87
C THR A 80 5.66 -9.21 13.38
N GLU A 81 5.47 -10.43 13.87
CA GLU A 81 5.34 -10.74 15.29
C GLU A 81 6.60 -10.37 16.08
N GLU A 82 7.77 -10.66 15.52
CA GLU A 82 9.08 -10.33 16.09
C GLU A 82 9.24 -8.81 16.27
N TYR A 83 9.03 -8.04 15.19
CA TYR A 83 9.14 -6.58 15.24
C TYR A 83 8.15 -5.95 16.23
N ALA A 84 6.93 -6.49 16.29
CA ALA A 84 5.88 -6.01 17.18
C ALA A 84 6.25 -6.24 18.66
N LYS A 85 6.81 -7.41 18.97
CA LYS A 85 7.23 -7.77 20.33
C LYS A 85 8.40 -6.92 20.80
N GLU A 86 9.41 -6.74 19.95
CA GLU A 86 10.63 -5.98 20.30
C GLU A 86 10.39 -4.48 20.49
N ASN A 87 9.48 -3.90 19.71
CA ASN A 87 9.34 -2.44 19.63
C ASN A 87 8.05 -1.93 20.29
N ASP A 88 7.21 -2.81 20.83
CA ASP A 88 5.86 -2.47 21.30
C ASP A 88 5.08 -1.64 20.26
N THR A 89 5.08 -2.15 19.02
CA THR A 89 4.37 -1.54 17.89
C THR A 89 3.50 -2.58 17.19
N ARG A 90 2.56 -2.12 16.37
CA ARG A 90 1.62 -2.99 15.67
C ARG A 90 1.62 -2.75 14.16
N GLY A 91 1.32 -3.81 13.43
CA GLY A 91 0.82 -3.82 12.07
C GLY A 91 -0.48 -4.63 12.03
N LEU A 92 -0.99 -4.88 10.83
CA LEU A 92 -2.28 -5.55 10.63
C LEU A 92 -2.32 -6.95 11.24
N ALA A 93 -1.38 -7.83 10.89
CA ALA A 93 -1.28 -9.17 11.46
C ALA A 93 -1.12 -9.11 12.98
N THR A 94 -0.52 -8.01 13.49
CA THR A 94 -0.25 -7.81 14.91
C THR A 94 -1.26 -7.02 15.73
N MET A 95 -2.39 -6.68 15.13
CA MET A 95 -3.45 -5.90 15.75
C MET A 95 -4.05 -6.61 16.96
N ARG A 96 -4.36 -5.86 18.02
CA ARG A 96 -5.10 -6.37 19.18
C ARG A 96 -6.56 -5.96 19.10
N LYS A 97 -7.42 -6.72 19.77
CA LYS A 97 -8.87 -6.42 19.85
C LYS A 97 -9.17 -5.04 20.44
N ALA A 98 -8.34 -4.60 21.40
CA ALA A 98 -8.46 -3.31 22.07
C ALA A 98 -8.15 -2.12 21.16
N ASP A 99 -7.50 -2.35 20.01
CA ASP A 99 -7.07 -1.30 19.09
C ASP A 99 -8.12 -0.97 18.05
N VAL A 100 -9.26 -1.67 18.10
CA VAL A 100 -10.25 -1.62 17.03
C VAL A 100 -11.61 -1.30 17.61
N THR A 101 -12.32 -0.38 16.99
CA THR A 101 -13.73 -0.10 17.21
C THR A 101 -14.51 -0.40 15.93
N VAL A 102 -15.77 -0.85 16.09
CA VAL A 102 -16.67 -1.16 14.97
C VAL A 102 -17.98 -0.45 15.25
N ALA A 103 -18.46 0.35 14.29
CA ALA A 103 -19.71 1.08 14.36
C ALA A 103 -20.42 1.02 13.01
N GLY A 104 -21.47 0.20 12.90
CA GLY A 104 -22.06 -0.14 11.59
C GLY A 104 -21.00 -0.75 10.68
N ASP A 105 -20.84 -0.20 9.48
CA ASP A 105 -19.86 -0.63 8.48
C ASP A 105 -18.47 0.02 8.66
N LEU A 106 -18.34 0.95 9.61
CA LEU A 106 -17.08 1.63 9.92
C LEU A 106 -16.25 0.81 10.92
N VAL A 107 -15.04 0.46 10.52
CA VAL A 107 -14.02 -0.14 11.38
C VAL A 107 -12.88 0.84 11.55
N THR A 108 -12.62 1.26 12.79
CA THR A 108 -11.51 2.17 13.12
C THR A 108 -10.44 1.45 13.92
N PHE A 109 -9.20 1.60 13.49
CA PHE A 109 -8.00 1.03 14.10
C PHE A 109 -7.15 2.17 14.67
N ASP A 110 -6.94 2.19 15.98
CA ASP A 110 -6.12 3.17 16.71
C ASP A 110 -4.94 2.47 17.37
N TYR A 111 -3.74 2.71 16.87
CA TYR A 111 -2.59 1.99 17.34
C TYR A 111 -1.23 2.66 17.24
N LYS A 112 -0.32 2.25 18.12
CA LYS A 112 1.10 2.58 18.03
C LYS A 112 1.75 1.75 16.93
N ALA A 113 2.13 2.39 15.83
CA ALA A 113 2.72 1.79 14.65
C ALA A 113 4.26 1.88 14.67
N LYS A 114 4.88 1.44 13.57
CA LYS A 114 6.34 1.49 13.36
C LYS A 114 6.93 2.85 13.75
N GLY A 115 8.00 2.81 14.55
CA GLY A 115 8.66 4.02 15.06
C GLY A 115 7.89 4.73 16.18
N GLY A 116 6.94 4.05 16.83
CA GLY A 116 6.20 4.55 17.99
C GLY A 116 5.10 5.56 17.65
N LYS A 117 4.84 5.83 16.37
CA LYS A 117 3.85 6.81 15.93
C LYS A 117 2.44 6.26 16.11
N ARG A 118 1.54 7.02 16.75
CA ARG A 118 0.11 6.71 16.74
C ARG A 118 -0.43 6.81 15.31
N GLN A 119 -1.24 5.83 14.92
CA GLN A 119 -1.93 5.75 13.63
C GLN A 119 -3.39 5.48 13.89
N VAL A 120 -4.24 6.26 13.23
CA VAL A 120 -5.69 6.05 13.22
C VAL A 120 -6.08 5.79 11.76
N GLN A 121 -6.57 4.59 11.49
CA GLN A 121 -6.98 4.17 10.15
C GLN A 121 -8.42 3.66 10.21
N SER A 122 -9.25 4.14 9.28
CA SER A 122 -10.67 3.81 9.23
C SER A 122 -10.98 3.20 7.87
N VAL A 123 -11.76 2.12 7.87
CA VAL A 123 -12.25 1.45 6.67
C VAL A 123 -13.77 1.33 6.79
N VAL A 124 -14.49 1.74 5.75
CA VAL A 124 -15.94 1.58 5.64
C VAL A 124 -16.20 0.44 4.66
N ASP A 125 -16.56 -0.73 5.18
CA ASP A 125 -16.77 -1.95 4.41
C ASP A 125 -17.58 -2.95 5.26
N ALA A 126 -18.79 -3.29 4.81
CA ALA A 126 -19.75 -4.10 5.58
C ALA A 126 -19.24 -5.53 5.83
N ASP A 127 -18.53 -6.13 4.86
CA ASP A 127 -18.01 -7.49 4.97
C ASP A 127 -16.84 -7.54 5.97
N VAL A 128 -15.93 -6.57 5.88
CA VAL A 128 -14.85 -6.37 6.84
C VAL A 128 -15.42 -6.12 8.24
N ALA A 129 -16.40 -5.21 8.38
CA ALA A 129 -17.03 -4.91 9.66
C ALA A 129 -17.67 -6.16 10.29
N THR A 130 -18.35 -6.98 9.49
CA THR A 130 -18.97 -8.23 9.92
C THR A 130 -17.94 -9.23 10.47
N VAL A 131 -16.84 -9.44 9.74
CA VAL A 131 -15.76 -10.35 10.18
C VAL A 131 -15.06 -9.79 11.41
N VAL A 132 -14.66 -8.52 11.40
CA VAL A 132 -13.95 -7.87 12.52
C VAL A 132 -14.80 -7.85 13.80
N ALA A 133 -16.09 -7.53 13.71
CA ALA A 133 -17.00 -7.59 14.85
C ALA A 133 -17.07 -9.00 15.45
N SER A 134 -17.11 -10.02 14.59
CA SER A 134 -17.11 -11.43 15.02
C SER A 134 -15.80 -11.83 15.70
N LEU A 135 -14.64 -11.43 15.16
CA LEU A 135 -13.33 -11.63 15.77
C LEU A 135 -13.21 -10.91 17.14
N LYS A 136 -13.80 -9.71 17.27
CA LYS A 136 -13.81 -8.96 18.53
C LYS A 136 -14.67 -9.62 19.63
N ARG A 137 -15.74 -10.33 19.28
CA ARG A 137 -16.62 -11.00 20.25
C ARG A 137 -16.01 -12.24 20.90
N ARG A 138 -14.92 -12.78 20.36
CA ARG A 138 -14.24 -13.95 20.94
C ARG A 138 -13.86 -13.70 22.40
N LYS A 139 -14.17 -14.65 23.29
CA LYS A 139 -13.91 -14.49 24.73
C LYS A 139 -12.42 -14.56 25.08
N THR A 140 -11.64 -15.32 24.31
CA THR A 140 -10.21 -15.55 24.55
C THR A 140 -9.34 -14.91 23.47
N GLY A 141 -8.06 -14.74 23.77
CA GLY A 141 -7.07 -14.17 22.87
C GLY A 141 -7.08 -12.64 22.81
N ARG A 142 -5.89 -12.04 22.79
CA ARG A 142 -5.72 -10.57 22.70
C ARG A 142 -5.59 -10.07 21.26
N ARG A 143 -5.12 -10.93 20.36
CA ARG A 143 -4.97 -10.66 18.93
C ARG A 143 -6.32 -10.49 18.27
N LEU A 144 -6.40 -9.65 17.25
CA LEU A 144 -7.62 -9.46 16.48
C LEU A 144 -7.80 -10.59 15.46
N PHE A 145 -6.81 -10.84 14.60
CA PHE A 145 -6.92 -11.87 13.57
C PHE A 145 -6.56 -13.25 14.13
N ALA A 146 -7.57 -14.10 14.24
CA ALA A 146 -7.41 -15.51 14.59
C ALA A 146 -8.57 -16.30 13.98
N ALA A 147 -8.27 -17.46 13.42
CA ALA A 147 -9.21 -18.38 12.80
C ALA A 147 -9.63 -19.48 13.78
N TRP A 148 -10.82 -20.01 13.59
CA TRP A 148 -11.33 -21.18 14.30
C TRP A 148 -11.00 -22.44 13.51
N GLU A 149 -10.12 -23.27 14.05
CA GLU A 149 -9.62 -24.48 13.40
C GLU A 149 -9.62 -25.64 14.39
N GLY A 150 -10.27 -26.75 14.05
CA GLY A 150 -10.24 -27.97 14.86
C GLY A 150 -10.66 -27.77 16.32
N GLY A 151 -11.63 -26.90 16.59
CA GLY A 151 -12.12 -26.63 17.95
C GLY A 151 -11.29 -25.64 18.77
N ARG A 152 -10.31 -24.95 18.16
CA ARG A 152 -9.49 -23.94 18.85
C ARG A 152 -9.24 -22.70 18.02
N TRP A 153 -8.85 -21.62 18.69
CA TRP A 153 -8.40 -20.39 18.03
C TRP A 153 -6.92 -20.49 17.64
N VAL A 154 -6.61 -20.13 16.40
CA VAL A 154 -5.25 -20.04 15.89
C VAL A 154 -5.01 -18.64 15.34
N ASP A 155 -4.03 -17.94 15.90
CA ASP A 155 -3.68 -16.59 15.47
C ASP A 155 -3.22 -16.59 14.00
N LEU A 156 -3.68 -15.59 13.26
CA LEU A 156 -3.20 -15.32 11.91
C LEU A 156 -1.83 -14.63 11.99
N LYS A 157 -0.88 -15.11 11.19
CA LYS A 157 0.47 -14.55 11.10
C LYS A 157 0.66 -13.77 9.81
N ALA A 158 1.71 -12.94 9.79
CA ALA A 158 2.12 -12.23 8.58
C ALA A 158 2.44 -13.18 7.40
N ASN A 159 2.93 -14.38 7.68
CA ASN A 159 3.23 -15.37 6.64
C ASN A 159 1.96 -15.89 5.96
N ASP A 160 0.90 -16.17 6.74
CA ASP A 160 -0.38 -16.68 6.23
C ASP A 160 -0.98 -15.71 5.20
N VAL A 161 -0.96 -14.41 5.52
CA VAL A 161 -1.44 -13.35 4.61
C VAL A 161 -0.60 -13.26 3.35
N ASN A 162 0.73 -13.34 3.45
CA ASN A 162 1.59 -13.30 2.27
C ASN A 162 1.45 -14.56 1.41
N GLN A 163 1.25 -15.73 2.02
CA GLN A 163 1.02 -16.98 1.29
C GLN A 163 -0.29 -16.90 0.50
N PHE A 164 -1.36 -16.40 1.11
CA PHE A 164 -2.64 -16.18 0.43
C PHE A 164 -2.50 -15.20 -0.76
N ILE A 165 -1.74 -14.10 -0.59
CA ILE A 165 -1.48 -13.15 -1.69
C ILE A 165 -0.73 -13.85 -2.83
N LYS A 166 0.29 -14.65 -2.51
CA LYS A 166 1.07 -15.37 -3.52
C LYS A 166 0.24 -16.37 -4.29
N GLU A 167 -0.58 -17.15 -3.59
CA GLU A 167 -1.46 -18.16 -4.17
C GLU A 167 -2.47 -17.55 -5.16
N HIS A 168 -3.03 -16.39 -4.82
CA HIS A 168 -4.14 -15.81 -5.59
C HIS A 168 -3.75 -14.65 -6.52
N ALA A 169 -2.61 -14.01 -6.31
CA ALA A 169 -2.11 -12.93 -7.17
C ALA A 169 -0.79 -13.25 -7.88
N GLY A 170 0.03 -14.17 -7.36
CA GLY A 170 1.32 -14.58 -7.93
C GLY A 170 2.48 -14.54 -6.93
N GLU A 171 3.40 -15.50 -7.05
CA GLU A 171 4.54 -15.75 -6.13
C GLU A 171 5.45 -14.53 -5.88
N GLN A 172 5.51 -13.61 -6.82
CA GLN A 172 6.34 -12.40 -6.76
C GLN A 172 5.73 -11.27 -5.91
N PHE A 173 4.47 -11.40 -5.47
CA PHE A 173 3.74 -10.35 -4.76
C PHE A 173 3.65 -10.58 -3.26
N SER A 174 3.39 -9.49 -2.54
CA SER A 174 3.35 -9.45 -1.08
C SER A 174 2.47 -8.31 -0.57
N ALA A 175 2.27 -8.26 0.75
CA ALA A 175 1.56 -7.15 1.39
C ALA A 175 2.19 -5.76 1.14
N LYS A 176 3.47 -5.69 0.77
CA LYS A 176 4.16 -4.42 0.47
C LYS A 176 3.67 -3.80 -0.83
N ASP A 177 3.22 -4.62 -1.79
CA ASP A 177 2.85 -4.17 -3.11
C ASP A 177 1.55 -3.33 -3.07
N PHE A 178 0.59 -3.66 -2.20
CA PHE A 178 -0.60 -2.84 -1.90
C PHE A 178 -0.23 -1.40 -1.57
N ARG A 179 0.69 -1.19 -0.62
CA ARG A 179 1.09 0.16 -0.20
C ARG A 179 1.74 0.96 -1.33
N THR A 180 2.45 0.29 -2.24
CA THR A 180 3.14 0.94 -3.36
C THR A 180 2.14 1.32 -4.45
N TRP A 181 1.22 0.41 -4.79
CA TRP A 181 0.16 0.69 -5.74
C TRP A 181 -0.77 1.79 -5.25
N ASN A 182 -1.26 1.68 -4.01
CA ASN A 182 -2.15 2.67 -3.42
C ASN A 182 -1.50 4.05 -3.31
N ALA A 183 -0.22 4.14 -2.94
CA ALA A 183 0.49 5.42 -2.94
C ALA A 183 0.55 6.04 -4.34
N THR A 184 0.79 5.22 -5.36
CA THR A 184 0.85 5.65 -6.76
C THR A 184 -0.51 6.14 -7.25
N VAL A 185 -1.59 5.42 -6.95
CA VAL A 185 -2.96 5.79 -7.32
C VAL A 185 -3.39 7.08 -6.62
N LEU A 186 -3.17 7.20 -5.30
CA LEU A 186 -3.49 8.41 -4.54
C LEU A 186 -2.69 9.62 -5.04
N ALA A 187 -1.42 9.45 -5.38
CA ALA A 187 -0.62 10.52 -5.97
C ALA A 187 -1.18 10.97 -7.32
N ALA A 188 -1.57 10.03 -8.18
CA ALA A 188 -2.16 10.34 -9.49
C ALA A 188 -3.50 11.09 -9.35
N ILE A 189 -4.34 10.70 -8.39
CA ILE A 189 -5.60 11.39 -8.07
C ILE A 189 -5.32 12.80 -7.55
N GLY A 190 -4.42 12.96 -6.56
CA GLY A 190 -4.09 14.27 -6.00
C GLY A 190 -3.53 15.24 -7.03
N LEU A 191 -2.74 14.75 -7.99
CA LEU A 191 -2.24 15.53 -9.12
C LEU A 191 -3.33 15.86 -10.15
N ALA A 192 -4.26 14.94 -10.42
CA ALA A 192 -5.37 15.17 -11.34
C ALA A 192 -6.28 16.33 -10.90
N VAL A 193 -6.47 16.51 -9.59
CA VAL A 193 -7.22 17.68 -9.03
C VAL A 193 -6.53 19.01 -9.38
N SER A 194 -5.23 19.00 -9.63
CA SER A 194 -4.44 20.18 -10.01
C SER A 194 -4.13 20.24 -11.52
N ALA A 195 -4.86 19.51 -12.38
CA ALA A 195 -4.54 19.37 -13.80
C ALA A 195 -4.51 20.71 -14.58
N ASN A 196 -5.30 21.71 -14.19
CA ASN A 196 -5.37 23.01 -14.86
C ASN A 196 -4.21 23.96 -14.49
N VAL A 197 -3.30 23.53 -13.60
CA VAL A 197 -2.17 24.34 -13.16
C VAL A 197 -1.06 24.32 -14.22
N THR A 198 -0.80 25.47 -14.84
CA THR A 198 0.20 25.61 -15.93
C THR A 198 1.54 26.16 -15.44
N ALA A 199 1.54 27.06 -14.45
CA ALA A 199 2.77 27.70 -13.98
C ALA A 199 3.74 26.70 -13.31
N PRO A 200 5.05 26.68 -13.67
CA PRO A 200 6.01 25.70 -13.14
C PRO A 200 6.12 25.66 -11.61
N THR A 201 6.08 26.84 -10.97
CA THR A 201 6.12 26.95 -9.50
C THR A 201 4.87 26.35 -8.86
N SER A 202 3.71 26.58 -9.45
CA SER A 202 2.44 26.01 -9.00
C SER A 202 2.39 24.49 -9.21
N ARG A 203 2.96 23.97 -10.30
CA ARG A 203 3.08 22.51 -10.52
C ARG A 203 3.95 21.84 -9.44
N LYS A 204 5.10 22.42 -9.11
CA LYS A 204 5.95 21.93 -8.01
C LYS A 204 5.23 21.92 -6.66
N ARG A 205 4.39 22.94 -6.39
CA ARG A 205 3.56 22.98 -5.18
C ARG A 205 2.51 21.86 -5.17
N ALA A 206 1.85 21.60 -6.30
CA ALA A 206 0.89 20.49 -6.43
C ALA A 206 1.56 19.14 -6.18
N ILE A 207 2.73 18.88 -6.77
CA ILE A 207 3.51 17.66 -6.53
C ILE A 207 3.87 17.51 -5.05
N ARG A 208 4.41 18.57 -4.43
CA ARG A 208 4.75 18.54 -3.00
C ARG A 208 3.53 18.23 -2.14
N ARG A 209 2.39 18.87 -2.42
CA ARG A 209 1.14 18.65 -1.69
C ARG A 209 0.69 17.18 -1.80
N ALA A 210 0.59 16.65 -3.02
CA ALA A 210 0.17 15.27 -3.26
C ALA A 210 1.10 14.28 -2.53
N VAL A 211 2.41 14.46 -2.62
CA VAL A 211 3.38 13.61 -1.89
C VAL A 211 3.20 13.69 -0.37
N CYS A 212 2.98 14.88 0.18
CA CYS A 212 2.74 15.05 1.62
C CYS A 212 1.45 14.37 2.09
N GLU A 213 0.36 14.51 1.32
CA GLU A 213 -0.91 13.84 1.61
C GLU A 213 -0.76 12.32 1.61
N VAL A 214 -0.15 11.75 0.56
CA VAL A 214 0.12 10.30 0.48
C VAL A 214 1.02 9.84 1.62
N ALA A 215 2.05 10.60 1.96
CA ALA A 215 2.94 10.28 3.07
C ALA A 215 2.20 10.22 4.42
N ASN A 216 1.25 11.13 4.63
CA ASN A 216 0.39 11.13 5.81
C ASN A 216 -0.49 9.86 5.86
N TYR A 217 -1.21 9.53 4.77
CA TYR A 217 -2.03 8.31 4.70
C TYR A 217 -1.23 7.03 4.98
N LEU A 218 0.01 6.95 4.47
CA LEU A 218 0.87 5.80 4.66
C LEU A 218 1.60 5.79 6.02
N GLY A 219 1.60 6.89 6.76
CA GLY A 219 2.43 7.06 7.95
C GLY A 219 3.93 6.96 7.63
N ASN A 220 4.39 7.60 6.56
CA ASN A 220 5.78 7.67 6.12
C ASN A 220 6.26 9.13 6.10
N THR A 221 7.56 9.37 5.95
CA THR A 221 8.05 10.73 5.63
C THR A 221 7.80 11.03 4.14
N PRO A 222 7.61 12.30 3.74
CA PRO A 222 7.45 12.67 2.33
C PRO A 222 8.58 12.15 1.44
N THR A 223 9.83 12.22 1.92
CA THR A 223 11.00 11.70 1.19
C THR A 223 10.89 10.20 0.94
N VAL A 224 10.61 9.40 1.97
CA VAL A 224 10.47 7.94 1.83
C VAL A 224 9.28 7.59 0.96
N CYS A 225 8.17 8.32 1.08
CA CYS A 225 7.00 8.11 0.26
C CYS A 225 7.30 8.35 -1.23
N ARG A 226 7.95 9.48 -1.55
CA ARG A 226 8.32 9.85 -2.92
C ARG A 226 9.29 8.88 -3.56
N THR A 227 10.31 8.41 -2.85
CA THR A 227 11.36 7.57 -3.45
C THR A 227 11.01 6.09 -3.47
N ALA A 228 10.27 5.60 -2.46
CA ALA A 228 10.08 4.16 -2.29
C ALA A 228 8.68 3.66 -2.66
N TYR A 229 7.65 4.51 -2.61
CA TYR A 229 6.24 4.09 -2.74
C TYR A 229 5.51 4.66 -3.95
N ILE A 230 5.80 5.91 -4.35
CA ILE A 230 5.15 6.55 -5.50
C ILE A 230 5.95 6.24 -6.76
N ASP A 231 5.28 5.71 -7.78
CA ASP A 231 5.89 5.54 -9.11
C ASP A 231 6.25 6.92 -9.70
N PRO A 232 7.54 7.20 -10.00
CA PRO A 232 7.97 8.49 -10.52
C PRO A 232 7.28 8.86 -11.83
N ARG A 233 6.87 7.87 -12.64
CA ARG A 233 6.16 8.10 -13.91
C ARG A 233 4.84 8.87 -13.72
N VAL A 234 4.21 8.82 -12.54
CA VAL A 234 3.03 9.64 -12.22
C VAL A 234 3.37 11.13 -12.24
N VAL A 235 4.53 11.51 -11.70
CA VAL A 235 5.01 12.90 -11.70
C VAL A 235 5.39 13.30 -13.12
N ASP A 236 6.10 12.43 -13.84
CA ASP A 236 6.51 12.68 -15.23
C ASP A 236 5.28 12.94 -16.13
N CYS A 237 4.22 12.13 -15.99
CA CYS A 237 2.95 12.34 -16.71
C CYS A 237 2.33 13.70 -16.38
N TYR A 238 2.22 14.03 -15.09
CA TYR A 238 1.65 15.31 -14.67
C TYR A 238 2.44 16.51 -15.21
N GLU A 239 3.77 16.43 -15.20
CA GLU A 239 4.63 17.46 -15.79
C GLU A 239 4.50 17.55 -17.32
N ALA A 240 4.20 16.43 -17.99
CA ALA A 240 3.82 16.41 -19.41
C ALA A 240 2.36 16.87 -19.69
N GLY A 241 1.58 17.17 -18.65
CA GLY A 241 0.17 17.56 -18.77
C GLY A 241 -0.79 16.39 -18.90
N GLU A 242 -0.32 15.15 -18.75
CA GLU A 242 -1.13 13.94 -18.74
C GLU A 242 -1.58 13.60 -17.31
N THR A 243 -2.89 13.44 -17.10
CA THR A 243 -3.45 13.07 -15.80
C THR A 243 -4.66 12.15 -15.96
N VAL A 244 -5.10 11.56 -14.84
CA VAL A 244 -6.34 10.78 -14.78
C VAL A 244 -7.61 11.65 -14.64
N ASN A 245 -7.50 12.98 -14.74
CA ASN A 245 -8.61 13.92 -14.50
C ASN A 245 -9.87 13.60 -15.33
N ARG A 246 -9.71 13.27 -16.63
CA ARG A 246 -10.86 12.89 -17.48
C ARG A 246 -11.61 11.66 -16.97
N SER A 247 -10.90 10.71 -16.37
CA SER A 247 -11.53 9.53 -15.78
C SER A 247 -12.16 9.87 -14.42
N LEU A 248 -11.52 10.76 -13.64
CA LEU A 248 -12.04 11.22 -12.36
C LEU A 248 -13.38 11.97 -12.53
N ILE A 249 -13.48 12.92 -13.47
CA ILE A 249 -14.72 13.68 -13.74
C ILE A 249 -15.87 12.73 -14.08
N ARG A 250 -15.65 11.78 -15.00
CA ARG A 250 -16.67 10.80 -15.41
C ARG A 250 -17.20 9.94 -14.26
N LEU A 251 -16.40 9.78 -13.21
CA LEU A 251 -16.75 8.94 -12.06
C LEU A 251 -17.43 9.72 -10.94
N VAL A 252 -17.30 11.06 -10.91
CA VAL A 252 -18.05 11.93 -9.98
C VAL A 252 -19.51 12.06 -10.42
N ASP A 253 -19.79 11.93 -11.71
CA ASP A 253 -21.13 12.02 -12.29
C ASP A 253 -21.95 10.71 -12.21
N ASP A 254 -21.36 9.63 -11.67
CA ASP A 254 -21.95 8.28 -11.68
C ASP A 254 -22.11 7.76 -10.24
N ASP A 255 -23.34 7.43 -9.85
CA ASP A 255 -23.76 7.08 -8.47
C ASP A 255 -23.35 5.63 -8.10
N ARG A 256 -22.08 5.28 -8.36
CA ARG A 256 -21.54 3.93 -8.24
C ARG A 256 -21.07 3.61 -6.83
N ARG A 257 -21.09 2.31 -6.49
CA ARG A 257 -20.48 1.77 -5.27
C ARG A 257 -18.96 2.04 -5.23
N HIS A 258 -18.42 2.32 -4.05
CA HIS A 258 -17.01 2.66 -3.80
C HIS A 258 -15.96 1.72 -4.46
N GLU A 259 -16.22 0.41 -4.53
CA GLU A 259 -15.29 -0.55 -5.15
C GLU A 259 -15.18 -0.39 -6.67
N GLN A 260 -16.29 -0.08 -7.34
CA GLN A 260 -16.31 0.14 -8.78
C GLN A 260 -15.58 1.44 -9.12
N LEU A 261 -15.70 2.45 -8.26
CA LEU A 261 -14.96 3.71 -8.36
C LEU A 261 -13.44 3.49 -8.23
N GLN A 262 -13.02 2.70 -7.23
CA GLN A 262 -11.60 2.35 -7.05
C GLN A 262 -11.05 1.62 -8.27
N GLY A 263 -11.75 0.59 -8.77
CA GLY A 263 -11.29 -0.19 -9.91
C GLY A 263 -11.14 0.62 -11.20
N GLU A 264 -12.05 1.55 -11.50
CA GLU A 264 -11.96 2.37 -12.71
C GLU A 264 -10.84 3.42 -12.64
N LEU A 265 -10.61 4.02 -11.47
CA LEU A 265 -9.47 4.93 -11.25
C LEU A 265 -8.14 4.19 -11.37
N GLU A 266 -8.03 3.01 -10.75
CA GLU A 266 -6.86 2.16 -10.84
C GLU A 266 -6.56 1.74 -12.29
N LYS A 267 -7.58 1.36 -13.06
CA LYS A 267 -7.42 1.08 -14.51
C LYS A 267 -6.95 2.32 -15.27
N ALA A 268 -7.45 3.52 -14.93
CA ALA A 268 -7.02 4.76 -15.57
C ALA A 268 -5.55 5.06 -15.28
N VAL A 269 -5.12 4.93 -14.02
CA VAL A 269 -3.71 5.07 -13.61
C VAL A 269 -2.83 4.03 -14.31
N LEU A 270 -3.26 2.77 -14.35
CA LEU A 270 -2.53 1.70 -15.01
C LEU A 270 -2.32 1.98 -16.51
N ARG A 271 -3.37 2.41 -17.22
CA ARG A 271 -3.27 2.78 -18.64
C ARG A 271 -2.34 3.98 -18.86
N MET A 272 -2.40 4.98 -17.99
CA MET A 272 -1.51 6.15 -18.04
C MET A 272 -0.04 5.70 -17.94
N LEU A 273 0.30 4.90 -16.92
CA LEU A 273 1.67 4.44 -16.67
C LEU A 273 2.20 3.49 -17.76
N GLN A 274 1.33 2.67 -18.36
CA GLN A 274 1.71 1.78 -19.46
C GLN A 274 2.11 2.56 -20.72
N ARG A 275 1.41 3.66 -21.03
CA ARG A 275 1.77 4.52 -22.19
C ARG A 275 3.15 5.14 -22.01
N THR A 276 3.45 5.61 -20.80
CA THR A 276 4.79 6.15 -20.44
C THR A 276 5.89 5.12 -20.62
N ARG A 277 5.64 3.86 -20.22
CA ARG A 277 6.58 2.74 -20.40
C ARG A 277 6.86 2.47 -21.88
N SER A 278 5.83 2.49 -22.72
CA SER A 278 5.99 2.30 -24.17
C SER A 278 6.65 3.49 -24.87
N ALA A 279 6.52 4.71 -24.33
CA ALA A 279 7.01 5.94 -24.94
C ALA A 279 8.50 6.25 -24.71
N LYS A 280 9.23 5.50 -23.87
CA LYS A 280 10.61 5.83 -23.44
C LYS A 280 10.78 7.32 -23.10
N LEU A 281 9.90 7.87 -22.25
CA LEU A 281 10.14 9.21 -21.72
C LEU A 281 11.45 9.19 -20.90
N PRO A 282 12.40 10.11 -21.18
CA PRO A 282 13.68 10.10 -20.51
C PRO A 282 13.44 10.32 -19.02
N HIS A 283 13.78 9.32 -18.21
CA HIS A 283 13.94 9.53 -16.77
C HIS A 283 14.87 10.72 -16.59
N THR A 284 14.37 11.76 -15.92
CA THR A 284 15.12 12.97 -15.59
C THR A 284 16.50 12.58 -15.09
N GLN A 285 17.52 12.81 -15.94
CA GLN A 285 18.90 12.60 -15.58
C GLN A 285 19.22 13.48 -14.37
N ALA A 286 19.98 12.91 -13.43
CA ALA A 286 20.53 13.65 -12.31
C ALA A 286 21.18 14.93 -12.83
N LYS A 287 20.88 16.05 -12.16
CA LYS A 287 21.51 17.34 -12.46
C LYS A 287 23.03 17.18 -12.51
N PRO A 288 23.72 17.82 -13.48
CA PRO A 288 25.18 17.78 -13.52
C PRO A 288 25.72 18.42 -12.23
N THR A 289 26.60 17.69 -11.56
CA THR A 289 27.44 18.21 -10.49
C THR A 289 28.22 19.37 -11.06
N VAL A 290 27.92 20.59 -10.61
CA VAL A 290 28.75 21.75 -10.90
C VAL A 290 30.08 21.51 -10.17
N ASN A 291 31.09 21.13 -10.96
CA ASN A 291 32.48 21.27 -10.59
C ASN A 291 32.75 22.77 -10.50
N GLN A 292 33.09 23.27 -9.31
CA GLN A 292 33.88 24.48 -9.18
C GLN A 292 35.16 24.12 -8.42
N ALA A 293 36.23 24.05 -9.20
CA ALA A 293 37.59 24.17 -8.73
C ALA A 293 37.90 25.65 -8.55
N ALA A 294 38.29 26.03 -7.34
CA ALA A 294 39.36 26.97 -6.98
C ALA A 294 39.36 27.07 -5.44
#